data_AF-A0A255RJT4-F1
#
_entry.id   AF-A0A255RJT4-F1
#
_cell.length_a   1.000
_cell.length_b   1.000
_cell.length_c   1.000
_cell.angle_alpha   90.00
_cell.angle_beta   90.00
_cell.angle_gamma   90.00
#
_symmetry.space_group_name_H-M   'P 1'
#
loop_
_entity.id
_entity.type
_entity.pdbx_description
1 polymer ?
#
loop_
_entity_poly.entity_id
_entity_poly.type
_entity_poly.pdbx_seq_one_letter_code
_entity_poly.pdbx_strand_id
1 'polypeptide(L)'
;MEKYDFIKLMLKSRNLSMNDKKRLVLLATREIEKKDNITPEDGISAPEGRKNTEKERPHAPKDTAAFLWLFNHENGFKFLTHEFGSPDKEMEYNKLVKLARDTFMSAKDKYIIPKSLYALMFTMLYGGKEKTWMDCNGKLQEENFACNKWTQWAKDNPKIHVLSNESIKKVLYAFRSTIRLVLSEDTDSQLKTIVKRQEKKHANLLITSENLNNADEFYTYVNYLEKGIKQILDDMSKRFKESPKVKISYESSLNNDYRLCVIRITQYGSFSSKSLEDVQSKFSGGGGDFYSIRNTLYGYCNWSVESKWGDKVMRWNILNDTGKEETEELDYTDIPGFTHILTYYSKLK
;
A
#
# COMPACT_ATOMS: atom_id res chain seq x y z
N MET A 1 15.56 -42.48 -12.88
CA MET A 1 16.49 -41.82 -11.93
C MET A 1 15.67 -41.42 -10.73
N GLU A 2 15.97 -41.96 -9.53
CA GLU A 2 15.22 -41.58 -8.35
C GLU A 2 15.46 -40.10 -8.00
N LYS A 3 14.48 -39.45 -7.37
CA LYS A 3 14.55 -38.02 -7.02
C LYS A 3 15.80 -37.69 -6.19
N TYR A 4 16.23 -38.60 -5.31
CA TYR A 4 17.45 -38.46 -4.51
C TYR A 4 18.73 -38.57 -5.33
N ASP A 5 18.76 -39.45 -6.34
CA ASP A 5 19.90 -39.56 -7.26
C ASP A 5 20.07 -38.30 -8.08
N PHE A 6 18.96 -37.68 -8.51
CA PHE A 6 18.97 -36.40 -9.21
C PHE A 6 19.51 -35.27 -8.34
N ILE A 7 19.07 -35.16 -7.08
CA ILE A 7 19.58 -34.16 -6.14
C ILE A 7 21.07 -34.38 -5.85
N LYS A 8 21.50 -35.63 -5.68
CA LYS A 8 22.90 -36.01 -5.45
C LYS A 8 23.78 -35.71 -6.66
N LEU A 9 23.27 -35.91 -7.88
CA LEU A 9 23.91 -35.53 -9.14
C LEU A 9 24.08 -34.01 -9.22
N MET A 10 23.03 -33.26 -8.91
CA MET A 10 23.06 -31.79 -8.94
C MET A 10 24.05 -31.23 -7.92
N LEU A 11 24.08 -31.72 -6.69
CA LEU A 11 25.03 -31.25 -5.66
C LEU A 11 26.51 -31.47 -6.04
N LYS A 12 26.81 -32.49 -6.87
CA LYS A 12 28.16 -32.77 -7.39
C LYS A 12 28.56 -31.87 -8.57
N SER A 13 27.62 -31.13 -9.15
CA SER A 13 27.90 -30.22 -10.26
C SER A 13 28.81 -29.07 -9.82
N ARG A 14 29.88 -28.83 -10.59
CA ARG A 14 30.78 -27.68 -10.40
C ARG A 14 30.17 -26.36 -10.93
N ASN A 15 29.07 -26.43 -11.67
CA ASN A 15 28.43 -25.30 -12.34
C ASN A 15 27.33 -24.60 -11.52
N LEU A 16 27.08 -25.07 -10.29
CA LEU A 16 26.08 -24.45 -9.41
C LEU A 16 26.70 -23.42 -8.49
N SER A 17 26.03 -22.27 -8.38
CA SER A 17 26.37 -21.25 -7.38
C SER A 17 26.16 -21.79 -5.95
N MET A 18 26.83 -21.18 -4.97
CA MET A 18 26.63 -21.53 -3.56
C MET A 18 25.18 -21.34 -3.09
N ASN A 19 24.44 -20.39 -3.67
CA ASN A 19 23.03 -20.17 -3.33
C ASN A 19 22.12 -21.28 -3.88
N ASP A 20 22.42 -21.80 -5.07
CA ASP A 20 21.65 -22.91 -5.65
C ASP A 20 21.92 -24.22 -4.91
N LYS A 21 23.17 -24.44 -4.47
CA LYS A 21 23.51 -25.58 -3.59
C LYS A 21 22.77 -25.50 -2.25
N LYS A 22 22.68 -24.32 -1.62
CA LYS A 22 21.88 -24.12 -0.40
C LYS A 22 20.39 -24.41 -0.62
N ARG A 23 19.82 -23.97 -1.74
CA ARG A 23 18.42 -24.27 -2.09
C ARG A 23 18.18 -25.76 -2.31
N LEU A 24 19.10 -26.45 -2.99
CA LEU A 24 19.03 -27.91 -3.20
C LEU A 24 19.11 -28.69 -1.90
N VAL A 25 19.97 -28.30 -0.96
CA VAL A 25 20.04 -28.91 0.37
C VAL A 25 18.73 -28.71 1.13
N LEU A 26 18.16 -27.50 1.11
CA LEU A 26 16.88 -27.21 1.77
C LEU A 26 15.73 -28.06 1.21
N LEU A 27 15.71 -28.28 -0.10
CA LEU A 27 14.72 -29.14 -0.76
C LEU A 27 14.91 -30.61 -0.40
N ALA A 28 16.16 -31.07 -0.31
CA ALA A 28 16.47 -32.44 0.11
C ALA A 28 16.02 -32.71 1.54
N THR A 29 16.28 -31.77 2.47
CA THR A 29 15.85 -31.88 3.87
C THR A 29 14.34 -31.98 3.99
N ARG A 30 13.60 -31.11 3.27
CA ARG A 30 12.13 -31.14 3.27
C ARG A 30 11.53 -32.44 2.72
N GLU A 31 12.20 -33.10 1.77
CA GLU A 31 11.73 -34.39 1.26
C GLU A 31 12.08 -35.55 2.19
N ILE A 32 13.20 -35.49 2.91
CA ILE A 32 13.50 -36.45 3.99
C ILE A 32 12.46 -36.32 5.11
N GLU A 33 12.15 -35.09 5.54
CA GLU A 33 11.11 -34.81 6.54
C GLU A 33 9.71 -35.30 6.12
N LYS A 34 9.42 -35.34 4.81
CA LYS A 34 8.17 -35.93 4.30
C LYS A 34 8.18 -37.45 4.28
N LYS A 35 9.33 -38.07 4.01
CA LYS A 35 9.48 -39.53 3.96
C LYS A 35 9.46 -40.15 5.36
N ASP A 36 10.02 -39.45 6.36
CA ASP A 36 10.07 -39.93 7.75
C ASP A 36 8.70 -39.89 8.46
N ASN A 37 7.68 -39.27 7.83
CA ASN A 37 6.32 -39.18 8.36
C ASN A 37 5.34 -40.21 7.78
N ILE A 38 5.82 -41.30 7.18
CA ILE A 38 4.97 -42.36 6.64
C ILE A 38 5.42 -43.72 7.20
N THR A 39 4.75 -44.17 8.27
CA THR A 39 4.64 -45.59 8.62
C THR A 39 3.17 -45.92 8.93
N PRO A 40 2.65 -47.07 8.48
CA PRO A 40 1.23 -47.41 8.61
C PRO A 40 0.95 -48.21 9.89
N GLU A 41 -0.16 -47.94 10.58
CA GLU A 41 -1.24 -48.92 10.87
C GLU A 41 -2.23 -48.38 11.92
N ASP A 42 -3.50 -48.55 11.57
CA ASP A 42 -4.70 -48.65 12.41
C ASP A 42 -4.99 -47.58 13.48
N GLY A 43 -5.86 -46.64 13.07
CA GLY A 43 -7.19 -46.63 13.66
C GLY A 43 -7.39 -45.92 15.00
N ILE A 44 -6.82 -44.74 15.23
CA ILE A 44 -7.39 -43.76 16.19
C ILE A 44 -7.25 -42.34 15.63
N SER A 45 -8.39 -41.69 15.42
CA SER A 45 -8.52 -40.32 14.91
C SER A 45 -8.01 -39.27 15.90
N ALA A 46 -6.99 -38.50 15.51
CA ALA A 46 -6.72 -37.13 15.94
C ALA A 46 -5.59 -36.50 15.10
N PRO A 47 -5.42 -35.17 15.08
CA PRO A 47 -6.36 -34.14 14.71
C PRO A 47 -5.91 -33.45 13.40
N GLU A 48 -6.86 -32.93 12.63
CA GLU A 48 -6.59 -32.15 11.43
C GLU A 48 -5.51 -31.10 11.66
N GLY A 49 -4.39 -31.23 10.95
CA GLY A 49 -3.39 -30.20 10.82
C GLY A 49 -4.06 -28.95 10.25
N ARG A 50 -4.38 -28.00 11.12
CA ARG A 50 -4.84 -26.67 10.75
C ARG A 50 -3.77 -26.03 9.86
N LYS A 51 -3.96 -26.13 8.54
CA LYS A 51 -3.47 -25.12 7.62
C LYS A 51 -4.05 -23.81 8.15
N ASN A 52 -3.21 -22.98 8.77
CA ASN A 52 -3.54 -21.57 8.99
C ASN A 52 -3.61 -20.92 7.59
N THR A 53 -4.71 -21.15 6.89
CA THR A 53 -5.19 -20.22 5.89
C THR A 53 -5.65 -19.00 6.68
N GLU A 54 -4.74 -18.07 6.96
CA GLU A 54 -5.16 -16.71 7.31
C GLU A 54 -6.12 -16.28 6.21
N LYS A 55 -7.42 -16.23 6.52
CA LYS A 55 -8.42 -15.76 5.56
C LYS A 55 -7.98 -14.37 5.11
N GLU A 56 -7.83 -14.20 3.81
CA GLU A 56 -7.49 -12.91 3.24
C GLU A 56 -8.56 -11.90 3.71
N ARG A 57 -8.12 -10.81 4.35
CA ARG A 57 -9.05 -9.79 4.86
C ARG A 57 -9.80 -9.20 3.66
N PRO A 58 -11.09 -8.86 3.78
CA PRO A 58 -11.83 -8.27 2.67
C PRO A 58 -11.23 -6.94 2.21
N HIS A 59 -11.36 -6.64 0.93
CA HIS A 59 -10.94 -5.37 0.34
C HIS A 59 -11.93 -4.27 0.72
N ALA A 60 -11.50 -3.31 1.55
CA ALA A 60 -12.39 -2.27 2.11
C ALA A 60 -11.71 -0.88 2.13
N PRO A 61 -11.47 -0.25 0.97
CA PRO A 61 -10.81 1.06 0.92
C PRO A 61 -11.62 2.20 1.55
N LYS A 62 -12.96 2.11 1.57
CA LYS A 62 -13.82 3.05 2.31
C LYS A 62 -13.62 2.99 3.83
N ASP A 63 -13.34 1.81 4.38
CA ASP A 63 -13.01 1.64 5.80
C ASP A 63 -11.67 2.29 6.13
N THR A 64 -10.67 2.11 5.26
CA THR A 64 -9.38 2.80 5.37
C THR A 64 -9.55 4.32 5.34
N ALA A 65 -10.35 4.84 4.43
CA ALA A 65 -10.66 6.27 4.36
C ALA A 65 -11.39 6.77 5.62
N ALA A 66 -12.35 6.00 6.14
CA ALA A 66 -13.07 6.34 7.36
C ALA A 66 -12.17 6.30 8.61
N PHE A 67 -11.25 5.35 8.69
CA PHE A 67 -10.24 5.29 9.74
C PHE A 67 -9.31 6.51 9.68
N LEU A 68 -8.76 6.84 8.50
CA LEU A 68 -7.86 7.98 8.36
C LEU A 68 -8.55 9.32 8.59
N TRP A 69 -9.85 9.41 8.32
CA TRP A 69 -10.64 10.60 8.60
C TRP A 69 -10.76 10.94 10.10
N LEU A 70 -10.43 9.99 10.99
CA LEU A 70 -10.31 10.27 12.43
C LEU A 70 -9.22 11.32 12.73
N PHE A 71 -8.25 11.55 11.83
CA PHE A 71 -7.28 12.65 11.94
C PHE A 71 -7.88 14.05 11.76
N ASN A 72 -9.15 14.16 11.37
CA ASN A 72 -9.89 15.41 11.36
C ASN A 72 -10.71 15.64 12.66
N HIS A 73 -10.75 14.67 13.57
CA HIS A 73 -11.62 14.69 14.76
C HIS A 73 -10.87 15.01 16.04
N GLU A 74 -11.39 15.94 16.83
CA GLU A 74 -10.84 16.28 18.15
C GLU A 74 -10.82 15.08 19.10
N ASN A 75 -11.90 14.29 19.10
CA ASN A 75 -11.99 13.03 19.85
C ASN A 75 -11.31 11.85 19.11
N GLY A 76 -10.70 12.12 17.96
CA GLY A 76 -10.01 11.14 17.13
C GLY A 76 -8.49 11.27 17.25
N PHE A 77 -7.84 11.43 16.10
CA PHE A 77 -6.38 11.56 15.99
C PHE A 77 -5.91 12.98 15.65
N LYS A 78 -6.81 13.98 15.63
CA LYS A 78 -6.47 15.35 15.17
C LYS A 78 -5.25 15.93 15.86
N PHE A 79 -5.18 15.80 17.19
CA PHE A 79 -4.09 16.34 18.00
C PHE A 79 -2.79 15.52 17.94
N LEU A 80 -2.76 14.40 17.19
CA LEU A 80 -1.48 13.77 16.84
C LEU A 80 -0.74 14.55 15.75
N THR A 81 -1.44 15.36 14.95
CA THR A 81 -0.88 16.05 13.78
C THR A 81 -1.22 17.54 13.70
N HIS A 82 -2.00 18.08 14.64
CA HIS A 82 -2.43 19.48 14.69
C HIS A 82 -2.32 20.01 16.12
N GLU A 83 -2.06 21.31 16.26
CA GLU A 83 -2.04 21.98 17.57
C GLU A 83 -3.44 22.08 18.19
N PHE A 84 -3.50 22.36 19.50
CA PHE A 84 -4.75 22.69 20.17
C PHE A 84 -5.28 24.01 19.59
N GLY A 85 -6.39 23.96 18.85
CA GLY A 85 -6.92 25.11 18.11
C GLY A 85 -7.47 26.26 18.96
N SER A 86 -7.26 26.25 20.28
CA SER A 86 -7.66 27.34 21.18
C SER A 86 -6.69 27.41 22.37
N PRO A 87 -6.28 28.62 22.81
CA PRO A 87 -5.39 28.81 23.96
C PRO A 87 -5.92 28.17 25.26
N ASP A 88 -7.24 28.08 25.39
CA ASP A 88 -7.91 27.53 26.57
C ASP A 88 -8.04 25.99 26.56
N LYS A 89 -7.72 25.34 25.43
CA LYS A 89 -7.72 23.87 25.31
C LYS A 89 -6.38 23.32 25.78
N GLU A 90 -6.23 23.22 27.10
CA GLU A 90 -5.10 22.54 27.71
C GLU A 90 -5.35 21.02 27.74
N MET A 91 -4.47 20.23 27.11
CA MET A 91 -4.50 18.77 27.23
C MET A 91 -3.12 18.24 27.61
N GLU A 92 -3.08 17.52 28.73
CA GLU A 92 -1.89 16.79 29.17
C GLU A 92 -1.48 15.73 28.15
N TYR A 93 -0.17 15.59 27.90
CA TYR A 93 0.37 14.61 26.95
C TYR A 93 -0.11 13.18 27.22
N ASN A 94 -0.14 12.76 28.49
CA ASN A 94 -0.62 11.43 28.86
C ASN A 94 -2.11 11.23 28.52
N LYS A 95 -2.93 12.29 28.62
CA LYS A 95 -4.34 12.24 28.23
C LYS A 95 -4.48 12.16 26.70
N LEU A 96 -3.68 12.93 25.96
CA LEU A 96 -3.60 12.86 24.49
C LEU A 96 -3.26 11.45 24.01
N VAL A 97 -2.16 10.89 24.51
CA VAL A 97 -1.70 9.56 24.11
C VAL A 97 -2.71 8.49 24.51
N LYS A 98 -3.32 8.60 25.70
CA LYS A 98 -4.37 7.67 26.14
C LYS A 98 -5.59 7.74 25.21
N LEU A 99 -6.11 8.93 24.93
CA LEU A 99 -7.23 9.14 24.00
C LEU A 99 -6.93 8.51 22.65
N ALA A 100 -5.76 8.79 22.07
CA ALA A 100 -5.38 8.25 20.77
C ALA A 100 -5.26 6.71 20.79
N ARG A 101 -4.74 6.13 21.86
CA ARG A 101 -4.64 4.67 22.04
C ARG A 101 -6.01 4.02 22.16
N ASP A 102 -6.89 4.57 22.99
CA ASP A 102 -8.26 4.08 23.18
C ASP A 102 -9.07 4.17 21.87
N THR A 103 -8.95 5.30 21.17
CA THR A 103 -9.54 5.50 19.83
C THR A 103 -8.98 4.50 18.83
N PHE A 104 -7.67 4.26 18.80
CA PHE A 104 -7.07 3.29 17.88
C PHE A 104 -7.55 1.86 18.15
N MET A 105 -7.62 1.45 19.42
CA MET A 105 -8.09 0.12 19.80
C MET A 105 -9.56 -0.10 19.47
N SER A 106 -10.39 0.94 19.59
CA SER A 106 -11.80 0.89 19.17
C SER A 106 -11.94 0.89 17.65
N ALA A 107 -11.15 1.71 16.96
CA ALA A 107 -11.22 1.88 15.51
C ALA A 107 -10.70 0.66 14.74
N LYS A 108 -9.68 -0.04 15.24
CA LYS A 108 -9.14 -1.25 14.58
C LYS A 108 -10.14 -2.41 14.52
N ASP A 109 -11.11 -2.44 15.43
CA ASP A 109 -12.15 -3.47 15.48
C ASP A 109 -13.38 -3.05 14.67
N LYS A 110 -13.56 -1.74 14.46
CA LYS A 110 -14.64 -1.16 13.66
C LYS A 110 -14.34 -1.15 12.16
N TYR A 111 -13.09 -0.88 11.77
CA TYR A 111 -12.71 -0.68 10.37
C TYR A 111 -11.71 -1.74 9.90
N ILE A 112 -11.92 -2.26 8.69
CA ILE A 112 -10.97 -3.15 8.03
C ILE A 112 -9.86 -2.32 7.40
N ILE A 113 -8.72 -2.18 8.10
CA ILE A 113 -7.55 -1.46 7.59
C ILE A 113 -6.42 -2.41 7.14
N PRO A 114 -5.61 -2.01 6.15
CA PRO A 114 -4.42 -2.75 5.72
C PRO A 114 -3.44 -3.00 6.88
N LYS A 115 -2.80 -4.17 6.87
CA LYS A 115 -1.81 -4.57 7.89
C LYS A 115 -0.67 -3.55 8.02
N SER A 116 -0.27 -2.92 6.92
CA SER A 116 0.80 -1.92 6.91
C SER A 116 0.39 -0.59 7.56
N LEU A 117 -0.84 -0.12 7.35
CA LEU A 117 -1.36 1.06 8.05
C LEU A 117 -1.55 0.78 9.55
N TYR A 118 -2.05 -0.40 9.89
CA TYR A 118 -2.13 -0.85 11.29
C TYR A 118 -0.75 -0.81 11.95
N ALA A 119 0.26 -1.38 11.30
CA ALA A 119 1.62 -1.43 11.83
C ALA A 119 2.20 -0.01 12.03
N LEU A 120 2.00 0.90 11.06
CA LEU A 120 2.42 2.30 11.19
C LEU A 120 1.78 2.96 12.42
N MET A 121 0.46 2.87 12.56
CA MET A 121 -0.27 3.47 13.68
C MET A 121 0.13 2.85 15.02
N PHE A 122 0.28 1.53 15.06
CA PHE A 122 0.72 0.83 16.25
C PHE A 122 2.13 1.25 16.67
N THR A 123 3.05 1.38 15.71
CA THR A 123 4.39 1.92 15.96
C THR A 123 4.36 3.35 16.47
N MET A 124 3.54 4.22 15.86
CA MET A 124 3.46 5.61 16.28
C MET A 124 2.92 5.79 17.70
N LEU A 125 1.97 4.96 18.12
CA LEU A 125 1.29 5.07 19.42
C LEU A 125 1.94 4.25 20.53
N TYR A 126 2.54 3.11 20.20
CA TYR A 126 3.07 2.14 21.17
C TYR A 126 4.57 1.86 20.98
N GLY A 127 5.23 2.54 20.05
CA GLY A 127 6.61 2.25 19.64
C GLY A 127 6.71 1.05 18.69
N GLY A 128 5.81 0.08 18.75
CA GLY A 128 5.89 -1.12 17.92
C GLY A 128 7.08 -2.01 18.28
N LYS A 129 7.27 -3.10 17.53
CA LYS A 129 8.36 -4.06 17.82
C LYS A 129 9.73 -3.50 17.49
N GLU A 130 9.84 -2.83 16.34
CA GLU A 130 11.11 -2.32 15.81
C GLU A 130 11.43 -0.90 16.25
N LYS A 131 10.50 -0.21 16.96
CA LYS A 131 10.64 1.19 17.41
C LYS A 131 10.88 2.22 16.30
N THR A 132 10.79 1.80 15.05
CA THR A 132 11.06 2.64 13.88
C THR A 132 9.94 2.56 12.87
N TRP A 133 9.78 3.62 12.10
CA TRP A 133 8.84 3.72 11.00
C TRP A 133 9.47 4.50 9.84
N MET A 134 8.93 4.35 8.63
CA MET A 134 9.45 5.00 7.43
C MET A 134 8.51 6.10 6.97
N ASP A 135 9.04 7.30 6.78
CA ASP A 135 8.27 8.44 6.31
C ASP A 135 8.00 8.42 4.79
N CYS A 136 7.24 9.41 4.30
CA CYS A 136 6.85 9.54 2.90
C CYS A 136 8.01 9.75 1.91
N ASN A 137 9.21 10.05 2.41
CA ASN A 137 10.42 10.24 1.61
C ASN A 137 11.35 9.03 1.70
N GLY A 138 10.93 7.95 2.38
CA GLY A 138 11.72 6.74 2.57
C GLY A 138 12.77 6.86 3.68
N LYS A 139 12.72 7.90 4.52
CA LYS A 139 13.64 8.05 5.65
C LYS A 139 13.11 7.29 6.87
N LEU A 140 14.00 6.55 7.52
CA LEU A 140 13.72 5.86 8.77
C LEU A 140 13.67 6.86 9.93
N GLN A 141 12.64 6.73 10.76
CA GLN A 141 12.33 7.56 11.90
C GLN A 141 12.29 6.69 13.16
N GLU A 142 12.90 7.15 14.24
CA GLU A 142 12.99 6.42 15.52
C GLU A 142 12.10 7.03 16.61
N GLU A 143 11.65 8.27 16.41
CA GLU A 143 10.82 9.01 17.36
C GLU A 143 9.33 8.75 17.11
N ASN A 144 8.57 8.62 18.21
CA ASN A 144 7.13 8.32 18.23
C ASN A 144 6.52 8.70 19.61
N PHE A 145 5.20 8.61 19.76
CA PHE A 145 4.48 8.99 20.99
C PHE A 145 4.75 8.08 22.20
N ALA A 146 5.48 6.98 22.05
CA ALA A 146 5.89 6.12 23.16
C ALA A 146 7.35 6.34 23.58
N CYS A 147 8.08 7.26 22.94
CA CYS A 147 9.50 7.45 23.23
C CYS A 147 9.73 8.26 24.52
N ASN A 148 10.83 7.96 25.22
CA ASN A 148 11.19 8.62 26.48
C ASN A 148 11.45 10.11 26.28
N LYS A 149 12.03 10.50 25.14
CA LYS A 149 12.35 11.90 24.81
C LYS A 149 11.10 12.78 24.83
N TRP A 150 10.02 12.37 24.16
CA TRP A 150 8.78 13.15 24.11
C TRP A 150 8.07 13.14 25.46
N THR A 151 8.08 11.99 26.14
CA THR A 151 7.50 11.86 27.48
C THR A 151 8.18 12.78 28.49
N GLN A 152 9.52 12.85 28.47
CA GLN A 152 10.27 13.72 29.38
C GLN A 152 10.03 15.19 29.06
N TRP A 153 10.12 15.56 27.78
CA TRP A 153 9.84 16.95 27.36
C TRP A 153 8.44 17.41 27.79
N ALA A 154 7.43 16.55 27.65
CA ALA A 154 6.07 16.87 28.05
C ALA A 154 5.88 16.99 29.57
N LYS A 155 6.67 16.26 30.38
CA LYS A 155 6.68 16.45 31.84
C LYS A 155 7.28 17.79 32.23
N ASP A 156 8.33 18.20 31.53
CA ASP A 156 9.02 19.47 31.77
C ASP A 156 8.21 20.67 31.23
N ASN A 157 7.25 20.43 30.34
CA ASN A 157 6.40 21.43 29.69
C ASN A 157 4.91 21.04 29.79
N PRO A 158 4.35 20.98 31.02
CA PRO A 158 2.97 20.53 31.22
C PRO A 158 1.99 21.43 30.48
N LYS A 159 0.90 20.84 29.97
CA LYS A 159 -0.16 21.54 29.20
C LYS A 159 0.27 22.19 27.88
N ILE A 160 1.55 22.12 27.51
CA ILE A 160 2.05 22.60 26.21
C ILE A 160 2.02 21.44 25.21
N HIS A 161 1.48 21.69 24.01
CA HIS A 161 1.46 20.67 22.96
C HIS A 161 2.89 20.34 22.50
N VAL A 162 3.16 19.06 22.23
CA VAL A 162 4.46 18.61 21.69
C VAL A 162 4.83 19.20 20.32
N LEU A 163 3.89 19.86 19.64
CA LEU A 163 4.12 20.54 18.37
C LEU A 163 4.82 21.89 18.57
N SER A 164 4.78 22.44 19.78
CA SER A 164 5.56 23.63 20.15
C SER A 164 7.07 23.36 20.23
N ASN A 165 7.49 22.08 20.28
CA ASN A 165 8.89 21.71 20.16
C ASN A 165 9.28 21.51 18.68
N GLU A 166 10.17 22.34 18.16
CA GLU A 166 10.58 22.31 16.75
C GLU A 166 11.19 20.97 16.28
N SER A 167 11.89 20.24 17.15
CA SER A 167 12.43 18.92 16.79
C SER A 167 11.33 17.86 16.66
N ILE A 168 10.35 17.86 17.58
CA ILE A 168 9.22 16.92 17.58
C ILE A 168 8.26 17.27 16.42
N LYS A 169 8.02 18.56 16.21
CA LYS A 169 7.20 19.10 15.11
C LYS A 169 7.64 18.58 13.75
N LYS A 170 8.95 18.58 13.46
CA LYS A 170 9.50 18.02 12.22
C LYS A 170 9.15 16.55 12.03
N VAL A 171 9.23 15.74 13.08
CA VAL A 171 8.86 14.32 13.05
C VAL A 171 7.36 14.15 12.82
N LEU A 172 6.52 14.93 13.51
CA LEU A 172 5.07 14.89 13.36
C LEU A 172 4.61 15.38 11.98
N TYR A 173 5.30 16.36 11.38
CA TYR A 173 5.04 16.80 10.01
C TYR A 173 5.42 15.71 9.00
N ALA A 174 6.56 15.04 9.19
CA ALA A 174 6.91 13.87 8.38
C ALA A 174 5.85 12.76 8.50
N PHE A 175 5.33 12.53 9.71
CA PHE A 175 4.25 11.56 9.93
C PHE A 175 2.96 11.98 9.23
N ARG A 176 2.55 13.25 9.36
CA ARG A 176 1.38 13.81 8.68
C ARG A 176 1.49 13.63 7.16
N SER A 177 2.63 13.94 6.56
CA SER A 177 2.89 13.74 5.12
C SER A 177 2.97 12.26 4.70
N THR A 178 3.08 11.35 5.66
CA THR A 178 3.05 9.89 5.42
C THR A 178 1.61 9.37 5.29
N ILE A 179 0.64 10.02 5.94
CA ILE A 179 -0.76 9.60 5.96
C ILE A 179 -1.72 10.54 5.21
N ARG A 180 -1.20 11.63 4.64
CA ARG A 180 -1.97 12.63 3.89
C ARG A 180 -1.11 13.23 2.79
N LEU A 181 -1.71 13.45 1.62
CA LEU A 181 -1.10 14.28 0.60
C LEU A 181 -1.23 15.75 1.04
N VAL A 182 -0.14 16.32 1.54
CA VAL A 182 -0.05 17.72 1.95
C VAL A 182 0.72 18.51 0.89
N LEU A 183 0.49 19.80 0.76
CA LEU A 183 1.37 20.66 -0.05
C LEU A 183 2.82 20.56 0.48
N SER A 184 3.76 20.39 -0.44
CA SER A 184 5.18 20.42 -0.09
C SER A 184 5.65 21.85 0.17
N GLU A 185 6.81 22.02 0.82
CA GLU A 185 7.41 23.35 1.08
C GLU A 185 7.62 24.14 -0.24
N ASP A 186 7.84 23.43 -1.35
CA ASP A 186 8.02 24.00 -2.70
C ASP A 186 6.68 24.33 -3.41
N THR A 187 5.56 24.40 -2.68
CA THR A 187 4.19 24.69 -3.17
C THR A 187 3.58 23.68 -4.16
N ASP A 188 4.34 22.67 -4.58
CA ASP A 188 3.80 21.56 -5.38
C ASP A 188 2.98 20.59 -4.50
N SER A 189 1.92 20.02 -5.07
CA SER A 189 1.20 18.92 -4.41
C SER A 189 2.12 17.71 -4.22
N GLN A 190 1.94 16.98 -3.11
CA GLN A 190 2.74 15.77 -2.84
C GLN A 190 2.63 14.73 -3.97
N LEU A 191 1.47 14.63 -4.64
CA LEU A 191 1.30 13.72 -5.78
C LEU A 191 2.19 14.15 -6.96
N LYS A 192 2.28 15.45 -7.25
CA LYS A 192 3.17 15.97 -8.28
C LYS A 192 4.64 15.71 -7.93
N THR A 193 5.02 15.88 -6.68
CA THR A 193 6.37 15.54 -6.19
C THR A 193 6.68 14.05 -6.38
N ILE A 194 5.73 13.15 -6.06
CA ILE A 194 5.86 11.71 -6.32
C ILE A 194 6.09 11.46 -7.81
N VAL A 195 5.26 12.04 -8.69
CA VAL A 195 5.38 11.85 -10.14
C VAL A 195 6.72 12.35 -10.67
N LYS A 196 7.20 13.52 -10.24
CA LYS A 196 8.54 14.05 -10.59
C LYS A 196 9.67 13.10 -10.15
N ARG A 197 9.57 12.49 -8.97
CA ARG A 197 10.54 11.46 -8.52
C ARG A 197 10.52 10.24 -9.44
N GLN A 198 9.33 9.81 -9.87
CA GLN A 198 9.21 8.65 -10.75
C GLN A 198 9.65 8.95 -12.18
N GLU A 199 9.43 10.15 -12.70
CA GLU A 199 9.96 10.62 -13.99
C GLU A 199 11.48 10.51 -14.03
N LYS A 200 12.18 10.98 -12.99
CA LYS A 200 13.64 10.83 -12.89
C LYS A 200 14.10 9.36 -12.88
N LYS A 201 13.33 8.47 -12.24
CA LYS A 201 13.65 7.03 -12.14
C LYS A 201 13.36 6.26 -13.43
N HIS A 202 12.38 6.71 -14.21
CA HIS A 202 11.96 6.09 -15.47
C HIS A 202 12.26 7.04 -16.64
N ALA A 203 13.51 7.49 -16.76
CA ALA A 203 13.94 8.45 -17.78
C ALA A 203 13.75 7.98 -19.23
N ASN A 204 13.46 6.68 -19.43
CA ASN A 204 13.10 6.11 -20.72
C ASN A 204 11.61 6.31 -21.10
N LEU A 205 10.78 6.75 -20.16
CA LEU A 205 9.39 7.13 -20.39
C LEU A 205 9.27 8.65 -20.52
N LEU A 206 8.37 9.10 -21.41
CA LEU A 206 7.98 10.49 -21.55
C LEU A 206 6.73 10.74 -20.71
N ILE A 207 6.93 11.10 -19.44
CA ILE A 207 5.83 11.30 -18.48
C ILE A 207 5.31 12.74 -18.56
N THR A 208 4.01 12.88 -18.83
CA THR A 208 3.29 14.16 -18.74
C THR A 208 2.30 14.10 -17.58
N SER A 209 2.05 15.25 -16.96
CA SER A 209 1.16 15.35 -15.80
C SER A 209 0.03 16.33 -16.03
N GLU A 210 -1.16 16.03 -15.52
CA GLU A 210 -2.35 16.87 -15.66
C GLU A 210 -3.12 16.94 -14.33
N ASN A 211 -3.51 18.14 -13.91
CA ASN A 211 -4.35 18.39 -12.74
C ASN A 211 -3.83 17.80 -11.41
N LEU A 212 -2.55 17.41 -11.31
CA LEU A 212 -2.00 16.82 -10.08
C LEU A 212 -1.98 17.80 -8.90
N ASN A 213 -1.95 19.10 -9.19
CA ASN A 213 -2.09 20.15 -8.18
C ASN A 213 -3.47 20.12 -7.50
N ASN A 214 -4.49 19.53 -8.12
CA ASN A 214 -5.84 19.45 -7.55
C ASN A 214 -5.99 18.26 -6.58
N ALA A 215 -4.94 17.45 -6.41
CA ALA A 215 -4.94 16.27 -5.52
C ALA A 215 -4.88 16.63 -4.02
N ASP A 216 -5.25 17.86 -3.68
CA ASP A 216 -5.02 18.43 -2.38
C ASP A 216 -5.80 17.71 -1.27
N GLU A 217 -5.01 17.35 -0.26
CA GLU A 217 -5.42 17.05 1.10
C GLU A 217 -6.41 15.90 1.30
N PHE A 218 -6.28 14.80 0.55
CA PHE A 218 -6.89 13.54 0.99
C PHE A 218 -5.91 12.66 1.77
N TYR A 219 -6.47 11.90 2.70
CA TYR A 219 -5.73 10.95 3.52
C TYR A 219 -5.52 9.64 2.77
N THR A 220 -4.30 9.13 2.79
CA THR A 220 -3.91 7.81 2.30
C THR A 220 -2.54 7.44 2.85
N TYR A 221 -2.13 6.18 2.80
CA TYR A 221 -0.74 5.84 3.11
C TYR A 221 0.16 6.15 1.89
N VAL A 222 0.78 7.33 1.92
CA VAL A 222 1.50 7.94 0.79
C VAL A 222 2.63 7.03 0.25
N ASN A 223 3.31 6.28 1.12
CA ASN A 223 4.33 5.31 0.70
C ASN A 223 3.77 4.20 -0.20
N TYR A 224 2.56 3.72 0.09
CA TYR A 224 1.91 2.67 -0.69
C TYR A 224 1.34 3.22 -2.00
N LEU A 225 0.86 4.46 -2.01
CA LEU A 225 0.53 5.18 -3.24
C LEU A 225 1.75 5.31 -4.16
N GLU A 226 2.88 5.84 -3.65
CA GLU A 226 4.11 5.97 -4.45
C GLU A 226 4.62 4.61 -4.93
N LYS A 227 4.59 3.58 -4.08
CA LYS A 227 4.98 2.23 -4.46
C LYS A 227 4.09 1.66 -5.57
N GLY A 228 2.78 1.89 -5.51
CA GLY A 228 1.84 1.47 -6.55
C GLY A 228 2.12 2.16 -7.89
N ILE A 229 2.29 3.49 -7.87
CA ILE A 229 2.66 4.27 -9.07
C ILE A 229 3.99 3.77 -9.64
N LYS A 230 5.01 3.57 -8.78
CA LYS A 230 6.30 3.02 -9.20
C LYS A 230 6.15 1.67 -9.88
N GLN A 231 5.42 0.72 -9.30
CA GLN A 231 5.26 -0.62 -9.88
C GLN A 231 4.53 -0.59 -11.23
N ILE A 232 3.55 0.31 -11.40
CA ILE A 232 2.88 0.52 -12.69
C ILE A 232 3.88 1.06 -13.73
N LEU A 233 4.69 2.06 -13.37
CA LEU A 233 5.69 2.63 -14.26
C LEU A 233 6.84 1.66 -14.56
N ASP A 234 7.27 0.85 -13.59
CA ASP A 234 8.24 -0.22 -13.79
C ASP A 234 7.73 -1.18 -14.88
N ASP A 235 6.44 -1.53 -14.87
CA ASP A 235 5.85 -2.40 -15.89
C ASP A 235 5.75 -1.72 -17.26
N MET A 236 5.23 -0.48 -17.32
CA MET A 236 5.15 0.31 -18.55
C MET A 236 6.54 0.52 -19.18
N SER A 237 7.57 0.69 -18.36
CA SER A 237 8.96 0.88 -18.80
C SER A 237 9.52 -0.32 -19.56
N LYS A 238 8.94 -1.52 -19.43
CA LYS A 238 9.35 -2.71 -20.20
C LYS A 238 8.98 -2.60 -21.68
N ARG A 239 7.98 -1.77 -22.00
CA ARG A 239 7.45 -1.52 -23.37
C ARG A 239 7.75 -0.12 -23.89
N PHE A 240 8.79 0.52 -23.34
CA PHE A 240 9.11 1.91 -23.67
C PHE A 240 9.52 2.11 -25.14
N LYS A 241 10.00 1.06 -25.83
CA LYS A 241 10.43 1.16 -27.23
C LYS A 241 9.25 1.33 -28.17
N GLU A 242 8.14 0.67 -27.86
CA GLU A 242 6.91 0.73 -28.65
C GLU A 242 6.01 1.90 -28.21
N SER A 243 5.98 2.20 -26.91
CA SER A 243 5.03 3.15 -26.33
C SER A 243 5.64 3.95 -25.17
N PRO A 244 6.52 4.92 -25.44
CA PRO A 244 7.22 5.65 -24.39
C PRO A 244 6.36 6.69 -23.66
N LYS A 245 5.26 7.14 -24.28
CA LYS A 245 4.45 8.27 -23.79
C LYS A 245 3.51 7.83 -22.68
N VAL A 246 3.62 8.46 -21.52
CA VAL A 246 2.74 8.22 -20.35
C VAL A 246 2.10 9.53 -19.91
N LYS A 247 0.79 9.53 -19.64
CA LYS A 247 0.09 10.62 -18.98
C LYS A 247 -0.42 10.17 -17.63
N ILE A 248 -0.14 10.96 -16.60
CA ILE A 248 -0.66 10.80 -15.26
C ILE A 248 -1.59 11.98 -14.98
N SER A 249 -2.87 11.70 -14.79
CA SER A 249 -3.88 12.71 -14.47
C SER A 249 -4.56 12.45 -13.13
N TYR A 250 -5.08 13.51 -12.55
CA TYR A 250 -5.91 13.47 -11.35
C TYR A 250 -7.26 14.12 -11.61
N GLU A 251 -8.32 13.46 -11.14
CA GLU A 251 -9.68 14.02 -11.10
C GLU A 251 -10.31 13.72 -9.74
N SER A 252 -11.26 14.56 -9.33
CA SER A 252 -12.04 14.30 -8.12
C SER A 252 -13.53 14.53 -8.36
N SER A 253 -14.36 13.74 -7.71
CA SER A 253 -15.81 13.83 -7.80
C SER A 253 -16.46 13.50 -6.46
N LEU A 254 -17.71 13.91 -6.27
CA LEU A 254 -18.48 13.58 -5.08
C LEU A 254 -19.26 12.28 -5.29
N ASN A 255 -19.24 11.41 -4.28
CA ASN A 255 -20.02 10.18 -4.22
C ASN A 255 -20.53 9.99 -2.79
N ASN A 256 -21.77 10.41 -2.56
CA ASN A 256 -22.42 10.36 -1.24
C ASN A 256 -21.54 11.02 -0.16
N ASP A 257 -21.17 10.27 0.89
CA ASP A 257 -20.36 10.75 2.01
C ASP A 257 -18.84 10.80 1.70
N TYR A 258 -18.45 10.48 0.48
CA TYR A 258 -17.04 10.42 0.06
C TYR A 258 -16.78 11.31 -1.14
N ARG A 259 -15.61 11.94 -1.15
CA ARG A 259 -14.96 12.44 -2.37
C ARG A 259 -14.13 11.30 -2.96
N LEU A 260 -14.37 10.99 -4.24
CA LEU A 260 -13.55 10.08 -5.02
C LEU A 260 -12.35 10.84 -5.54
N CYS A 261 -11.15 10.29 -5.33
CA CYS A 261 -9.88 10.85 -5.76
C CYS A 261 -9.28 9.85 -6.75
N VAL A 262 -9.37 10.16 -8.05
CA VAL A 262 -9.03 9.22 -9.13
C VAL A 262 -7.71 9.64 -9.77
N ILE A 263 -6.76 8.72 -9.78
CA ILE A 263 -5.47 8.88 -10.47
C ILE A 263 -5.48 7.95 -11.67
N ARG A 264 -5.31 8.51 -12.87
CA ARG A 264 -5.22 7.75 -14.12
C ARG A 264 -3.80 7.76 -14.63
N ILE A 265 -3.27 6.59 -14.97
CA ILE A 265 -1.94 6.41 -15.55
C ILE A 265 -2.13 5.72 -16.89
N THR A 266 -1.95 6.44 -17.99
CA THR A 266 -2.20 5.97 -19.35
C THR A 266 -0.91 5.89 -20.14
N GLN A 267 -0.57 4.73 -20.68
CA GLN A 267 0.52 4.55 -21.64
C GLN A 267 -0.03 4.59 -23.07
N TYR A 268 0.22 5.68 -23.78
CA TYR A 268 -0.38 5.91 -25.11
C TYR A 268 0.14 4.93 -26.15
N GLY A 269 -0.78 4.41 -26.96
CA GLY A 269 -0.48 3.45 -28.02
C GLY A 269 -0.07 2.06 -27.52
N SER A 270 -0.07 1.84 -26.20
CA SER A 270 0.17 0.53 -25.60
C SER A 270 -1.15 -0.22 -25.47
N PHE A 271 -1.19 -1.46 -25.95
CA PHE A 271 -2.35 -2.34 -25.86
C PHE A 271 -1.90 -3.75 -25.46
N SER A 272 -2.79 -4.51 -24.82
CA SER A 272 -2.45 -5.89 -24.47
C SER A 272 -2.35 -6.74 -25.73
N SER A 273 -1.20 -7.40 -25.92
CA SER A 273 -1.03 -8.44 -26.93
C SER A 273 -1.63 -9.79 -26.51
N LYS A 274 -2.11 -9.90 -25.27
CA LYS A 274 -2.68 -11.13 -24.69
C LYS A 274 -4.18 -10.96 -24.48
N SER A 275 -4.90 -12.08 -24.53
CA SER A 275 -6.31 -12.11 -24.10
C SER A 275 -6.44 -11.71 -22.63
N LEU A 276 -7.61 -11.21 -22.24
CA LEU A 276 -7.86 -10.84 -20.85
C LEU A 276 -7.83 -12.09 -19.96
N GLU A 277 -8.35 -13.21 -20.46
CA GLU A 277 -8.41 -14.51 -19.80
C GLU A 277 -7.01 -15.03 -19.46
N ASP A 278 -6.03 -14.90 -20.37
CA ASP A 278 -4.64 -15.31 -20.11
C ASP A 278 -4.01 -14.47 -18.98
N VAL A 279 -4.31 -13.17 -18.96
CA VAL A 279 -3.80 -12.26 -17.94
C VAL A 279 -4.45 -12.55 -16.57
N GLN A 280 -5.76 -12.76 -16.55
CA GLN A 280 -6.53 -13.15 -15.37
C GLN A 280 -6.09 -14.51 -14.81
N SER A 281 -5.80 -15.48 -15.67
CA SER A 281 -5.29 -16.79 -15.27
C SER A 281 -3.94 -16.68 -14.57
N LYS A 282 -3.00 -15.91 -15.14
CA LYS A 282 -1.69 -15.65 -14.52
C LYS A 282 -1.82 -14.91 -13.19
N PHE A 283 -2.71 -13.92 -13.14
CA PHE A 283 -3.00 -13.15 -11.93
C PHE A 283 -3.56 -14.03 -10.80
N SER A 284 -4.53 -14.89 -11.13
CA SER A 284 -5.15 -15.84 -10.19
C SER A 284 -4.16 -16.86 -9.66
N GLY A 285 -3.15 -17.22 -10.46
CA GLY A 285 -2.00 -18.03 -10.03
C GLY A 285 -1.02 -17.32 -9.09
N GLY A 286 -1.30 -16.07 -8.68
CA GLY A 286 -0.43 -15.28 -7.80
C GLY A 286 0.80 -14.70 -8.51
N GLY A 287 0.76 -14.59 -9.83
CA GLY A 287 1.91 -14.25 -10.66
C GLY A 287 1.83 -12.90 -11.37
N GLY A 288 3.01 -12.34 -11.68
CA GLY A 288 3.15 -11.17 -12.55
C GLY A 288 3.01 -9.82 -11.85
N ASP A 289 3.15 -8.77 -12.67
CA ASP A 289 3.15 -7.39 -12.19
C ASP A 289 1.79 -6.98 -11.64
N PHE A 290 0.68 -7.43 -12.25
CA PHE A 290 -0.67 -7.17 -11.73
C PHE A 290 -0.86 -7.66 -10.30
N TYR A 291 -0.41 -8.89 -9.99
CA TYR A 291 -0.52 -9.44 -8.64
C TYR A 291 0.33 -8.66 -7.62
N SER A 292 1.52 -8.22 -8.05
CA SER A 292 2.40 -7.41 -7.21
C SER A 292 1.81 -6.03 -6.91
N ILE A 293 1.19 -5.39 -7.92
CA ILE A 293 0.49 -4.11 -7.78
C ILE A 293 -0.75 -4.27 -6.89
N ARG A 294 -1.55 -5.34 -7.10
CA ARG A 294 -2.73 -5.68 -6.28
C ARG A 294 -2.34 -5.71 -4.80
N ASN A 295 -1.31 -6.47 -4.44
CA ASN A 295 -0.90 -6.63 -3.05
C ASN A 295 -0.41 -5.32 -2.42
N THR A 296 0.16 -4.40 -3.21
CA THR A 296 0.52 -3.07 -2.74
C THR A 296 -0.73 -2.22 -2.51
N LEU A 297 -1.66 -2.19 -3.46
CA LEU A 297 -2.82 -1.29 -3.41
C LEU A 297 -3.99 -1.84 -2.55
N TYR A 298 -3.90 -3.10 -2.13
CA TYR A 298 -4.96 -3.81 -1.42
C TYR A 298 -5.43 -3.08 -0.16
N GLY A 299 -6.69 -2.68 -0.17
CA GLY A 299 -7.37 -1.98 0.94
C GLY A 299 -7.08 -0.48 1.00
N TYR A 300 -6.29 0.08 0.08
CA TYR A 300 -6.05 1.52 0.01
C TYR A 300 -6.89 2.23 -1.06
N CYS A 301 -7.11 1.59 -2.20
CA CYS A 301 -7.91 2.11 -3.29
C CYS A 301 -8.58 0.98 -4.07
N ASN A 302 -9.65 1.32 -4.79
CA ASN A 302 -10.08 0.49 -5.89
C ASN A 302 -9.12 0.69 -7.07
N TRP A 303 -8.93 -0.36 -7.84
CA TRP A 303 -8.05 -0.36 -8.99
C TRP A 303 -8.69 -1.11 -10.14
N SER A 304 -8.78 -0.43 -11.28
CA SER A 304 -9.17 -1.04 -12.53
C SER A 304 -8.16 -0.74 -13.64
N VAL A 305 -8.26 -1.52 -14.71
CA VAL A 305 -7.46 -1.38 -15.91
C VAL A 305 -8.38 -1.33 -17.10
N GLU A 306 -8.15 -0.38 -17.99
CA GLU A 306 -8.82 -0.27 -19.29
C GLU A 306 -7.81 -0.48 -20.39
N SER A 307 -8.15 -1.35 -21.34
CA SER A 307 -7.37 -1.52 -22.56
C SER A 307 -8.20 -2.16 -23.65
N LYS A 308 -7.58 -2.28 -24.82
CA LYS A 308 -8.07 -3.07 -25.94
C LYS A 308 -7.50 -4.48 -25.76
N TRP A 309 -8.38 -5.45 -25.67
CA TRP A 309 -8.10 -6.86 -25.46
C TRP A 309 -8.65 -7.62 -26.68
N GLY A 310 -7.79 -7.87 -27.66
CA GLY A 310 -8.26 -8.30 -28.98
C GLY A 310 -9.02 -7.17 -29.68
N ASP A 311 -10.26 -7.41 -30.09
CA ASP A 311 -11.09 -6.42 -30.79
C ASP A 311 -11.99 -5.59 -29.86
N LYS A 312 -12.04 -5.94 -28.56
CA LYS A 312 -12.92 -5.31 -27.59
C LYS A 312 -12.18 -4.35 -26.68
N VAL A 313 -12.84 -3.26 -26.32
CA VAL A 313 -12.40 -2.38 -25.23
C VAL A 313 -13.07 -2.88 -23.96
N MET A 314 -12.25 -3.26 -22.97
CA MET A 314 -12.77 -3.81 -21.72
C MET A 314 -12.09 -3.15 -20.53
N ARG A 315 -12.86 -3.01 -19.45
CA ARG A 315 -12.37 -2.69 -18.11
C ARG A 315 -12.30 -3.96 -17.28
N TRP A 316 -11.16 -4.20 -16.65
CA TRP A 316 -11.00 -5.21 -15.61
C TRP A 316 -10.89 -4.54 -14.24
N ASN A 317 -11.85 -4.80 -13.36
CA ASN A 317 -11.94 -4.28 -12.00
C ASN A 317 -11.22 -5.21 -11.02
N ILE A 318 -9.91 -4.99 -10.87
CA ILE A 318 -9.00 -5.88 -10.11
C ILE A 318 -9.20 -5.74 -8.58
N LEU A 319 -9.38 -4.51 -8.11
CA LEU A 319 -9.72 -4.20 -6.71
C LEU A 319 -10.98 -3.36 -6.70
N ASN A 320 -12.04 -3.91 -6.10
CA ASN A 320 -13.37 -3.31 -6.18
C ASN A 320 -14.19 -3.58 -4.91
N ASP A 321 -14.73 -2.51 -4.31
CA ASP A 321 -15.67 -2.55 -3.19
C ASP A 321 -17.08 -2.00 -3.54
N THR A 322 -17.34 -1.78 -4.83
CA THR A 322 -18.58 -1.14 -5.33
C THR A 322 -19.65 -2.13 -5.81
N GLY A 323 -19.32 -3.42 -5.88
CA GLY A 323 -20.23 -4.45 -6.40
C GLY A 323 -20.34 -4.51 -7.92
N LYS A 324 -19.56 -3.68 -8.65
CA LYS A 324 -19.45 -3.81 -10.12
C LYS A 324 -18.88 -5.17 -10.53
N GLU A 325 -19.26 -5.60 -11.72
CA GLU A 325 -18.73 -6.80 -12.36
C GLU A 325 -17.20 -6.76 -12.45
N GLU A 326 -16.57 -7.93 -12.37
CA GLU A 326 -15.10 -8.01 -12.48
C GLU A 326 -14.62 -7.52 -13.85
N THR A 327 -15.38 -7.79 -14.91
CA THR A 327 -15.07 -7.35 -16.27
C THR A 327 -16.29 -6.66 -16.89
N GLU A 328 -16.05 -5.49 -17.49
CA GLU A 328 -17.06 -4.68 -18.16
C GLU A 328 -16.61 -4.44 -19.60
N GLU A 329 -17.45 -4.75 -20.59
CA GLU A 329 -17.26 -4.27 -21.96
C GLU A 329 -17.64 -2.79 -22.01
N LEU A 330 -16.84 -1.98 -22.69
CA LEU A 330 -17.02 -0.53 -22.74
C LEU A 330 -17.59 -0.14 -24.12
N ASP A 331 -18.61 0.71 -24.12
CA ASP A 331 -19.35 1.10 -25.32
C ASP A 331 -18.55 1.98 -26.30
N TYR A 332 -17.34 2.41 -25.91
CA TYR A 332 -16.45 3.21 -26.75
C TYR A 332 -15.34 2.36 -27.36
N THR A 333 -15.07 2.57 -28.64
CA THR A 333 -14.03 1.85 -29.39
C THR A 333 -12.69 2.55 -29.38
N ASP A 334 -12.66 3.85 -29.12
CA ASP A 334 -11.42 4.64 -29.12
C ASP A 334 -10.89 4.80 -27.69
N ILE A 335 -9.72 4.23 -27.45
CA ILE A 335 -8.98 4.41 -26.20
C ILE A 335 -7.54 4.81 -26.49
N PRO A 336 -6.98 5.76 -25.74
CA PRO A 336 -5.65 6.28 -25.99
C PRO A 336 -4.54 5.25 -25.78
N GLY A 337 -4.78 4.20 -24.99
CA GLY A 337 -3.81 3.16 -24.67
C GLY A 337 -4.18 2.40 -23.40
N PHE A 338 -3.17 1.76 -22.79
CA PHE A 338 -3.32 0.98 -21.57
C PHE A 338 -3.42 1.89 -20.35
N THR A 339 -4.56 1.88 -19.66
CA THR A 339 -4.84 2.82 -18.58
C THR A 339 -5.07 2.11 -17.25
N HIS A 340 -4.28 2.44 -16.24
CA HIS A 340 -4.56 2.11 -14.84
C HIS A 340 -5.38 3.23 -14.19
N ILE A 341 -6.41 2.86 -13.44
CA ILE A 341 -7.30 3.80 -12.75
C ILE A 341 -7.30 3.45 -11.26
N LEU A 342 -6.74 4.33 -10.45
CA LEU A 342 -6.67 4.17 -8.99
C LEU A 342 -7.70 5.11 -8.35
N THR A 343 -8.71 4.56 -7.69
CA THR A 343 -9.77 5.34 -7.05
C THR A 343 -9.65 5.27 -5.52
N TYR A 344 -9.17 6.36 -4.94
CA TYR A 344 -9.10 6.57 -3.50
C TYR A 344 -10.37 7.24 -2.98
N TYR A 345 -10.68 6.99 -1.71
CA TYR A 345 -11.83 7.58 -1.03
C TYR A 345 -11.37 8.59 0.01
N SER A 346 -12.04 9.73 0.08
CA SER A 346 -11.83 10.78 1.07
C SER A 346 -13.15 11.08 1.74
N LYS A 347 -13.33 10.65 2.99
CA LYS A 347 -14.59 10.87 3.73
C LYS A 347 -14.81 12.37 4.00
N LEU A 348 -16.04 12.84 3.82
CA LEU A 348 -16.41 14.26 3.92
C LEU A 348 -17.12 14.62 5.23
N LYS A 349 -17.87 13.68 5.81
CA LYS A 349 -18.74 13.90 6.99
C LYS A 349 -18.64 12.81 8.02
#